data_AF-A0A353JBJ5-F1
#
_entry.id   AF-A0A353JBJ5-F1
#
_cell.length_a   1.000
_cell.length_b   1.000
_cell.length_c   1.000
_cell.angle_alpha   90.00
_cell.angle_beta   90.00
_cell.angle_gamma   90.00
#
_symmetry.space_group_name_H-M   'P 1'
#
loop_
_entity.id
_entity.type
_entity.pdbx_description
1 polymer ?
#
loop_
_entity_poly.entity_id
_entity_poly.type
_entity_poly.pdbx_seq_one_letter_code
_entity_poly.pdbx_strand_id
1 'polypeptide(L)'
;EDTGWYLYEGAYYAKVSAKPLYGNSTDAVFENGDKIVEFDSYWFKCEPIIWRILAEKDDGYLAFSEYVLESHVFNSNTWNDYSQSSIRTYLNMEFFNIAFSKDEGEYVLETLVDNSAATTASPSMHEDFDNTLDKVFLLSYQDLINEEYGFSSENGPDKNGKDTGRGTSVTDYARAVGASFASNGYGTYWTRSPESSMYVYDGGVTMEGKSCYSSGNVRLAITIKK
;
A
#
# COMPACT_ATOMS: atom_id res chain seq x y z
N GLU A 1 20.08 -13.25 3.77
CA GLU A 1 19.50 -13.15 5.11
C GLU A 1 18.44 -14.23 5.27
N ASP A 2 17.98 -14.50 6.49
CA ASP A 2 16.81 -15.37 6.73
C ASP A 2 15.54 -14.56 6.42
N THR A 3 15.07 -14.62 5.18
CA THR A 3 13.81 -13.95 4.75
C THR A 3 12.57 -14.61 5.35
N GLY A 4 12.73 -15.71 6.10
CA GLY A 4 11.62 -16.57 6.52
C GLY A 4 10.96 -17.32 5.36
N TRP A 5 11.58 -17.34 4.17
CA TRP A 5 11.07 -18.04 3.00
C TRP A 5 11.58 -19.48 2.92
N TYR A 6 10.75 -20.34 2.36
CA TYR A 6 11.03 -21.77 2.21
C TYR A 6 11.16 -22.12 0.73
N LEU A 7 12.25 -22.78 0.35
CA LEU A 7 12.46 -23.27 -1.01
C LEU A 7 11.73 -24.62 -1.18
N TYR A 8 10.74 -24.67 -2.06
CA TYR A 8 10.00 -25.88 -2.41
C TYR A 8 9.81 -25.95 -3.92
N GLU A 9 10.17 -27.08 -4.54
CA GLU A 9 10.05 -27.32 -5.99
C GLU A 9 10.60 -26.19 -6.89
N GLY A 10 11.67 -25.53 -6.46
CA GLY A 10 12.34 -24.48 -7.23
C GLY A 10 11.74 -23.07 -7.10
N ALA A 11 10.76 -22.87 -6.21
CA ALA A 11 10.21 -21.56 -5.87
C ALA A 11 10.29 -21.28 -4.36
N TYR A 12 10.36 -19.99 -4.00
CA TYR A 12 10.29 -19.56 -2.60
C TYR A 12 8.84 -19.37 -2.18
N TYR A 13 8.55 -19.72 -0.93
CA TYR A 13 7.23 -19.57 -0.33
C TYR A 13 7.33 -18.93 1.05
N ALA A 14 6.40 -18.01 1.35
CA ALA A 14 6.18 -17.46 2.67
C ALA A 14 5.07 -18.26 3.37
N LYS A 15 5.35 -18.74 4.60
CA LYS A 15 4.34 -19.35 5.46
C LYS A 15 3.68 -18.28 6.32
N VAL A 16 2.35 -18.21 6.30
CA VAL A 16 1.57 -17.23 7.06
C VAL A 16 0.56 -17.96 7.95
N SER A 17 0.49 -17.57 9.22
CA SER A 17 -0.64 -17.88 10.08
C SER A 17 -1.70 -16.80 9.86
N ALA A 18 -2.81 -17.14 9.20
CA ALA A 18 -3.78 -16.14 8.76
C ALA A 18 -4.45 -15.39 9.91
N LYS A 19 -4.62 -14.09 9.73
CA LYS A 19 -5.35 -13.15 10.59
C LYS A 19 -6.18 -12.22 9.69
N PRO A 20 -7.18 -12.73 8.96
CA PRO A 20 -7.99 -11.92 8.07
C PRO A 20 -8.83 -10.92 8.87
N LEU A 21 -9.23 -9.81 8.23
CA LEU A 21 -9.94 -8.71 8.89
C LEU A 21 -11.24 -9.16 9.58
N TYR A 22 -11.96 -10.07 8.93
CA TYR A 22 -13.21 -10.65 9.40
C TYR A 22 -13.01 -12.13 9.75
N GLY A 23 -12.21 -12.40 10.79
CA GLY A 23 -11.87 -13.75 11.26
C GLY A 23 -13.02 -14.76 11.18
N ASN A 24 -12.80 -15.86 10.45
CA ASN A 24 -13.74 -16.96 10.25
C ASN A 24 -15.10 -16.61 9.62
N SER A 25 -15.30 -15.37 9.14
CA SER A 25 -16.47 -14.95 8.34
C SER A 25 -16.52 -15.66 6.99
N THR A 26 -17.70 -15.72 6.37
CA THR A 26 -17.86 -16.10 4.95
C THR A 26 -17.24 -15.08 4.00
N ASP A 27 -16.96 -13.86 4.48
CA ASP A 27 -16.40 -12.78 3.67
C ASP A 27 -14.87 -12.79 3.66
N ALA A 28 -14.23 -13.56 4.55
CA ALA A 28 -12.79 -13.76 4.54
C ALA A 28 -12.44 -14.85 3.50
N VAL A 29 -12.27 -14.43 2.24
CA VAL A 29 -11.99 -15.34 1.12
C VAL A 29 -10.80 -14.87 0.28
N PHE A 30 -10.08 -15.84 -0.28
CA PHE A 30 -9.12 -15.62 -1.35
C PHE A 30 -9.83 -15.21 -2.65
N GLU A 31 -9.07 -14.76 -3.65
CA GLU A 31 -9.59 -14.33 -4.94
C GLU A 31 -10.34 -15.45 -5.66
N ASN A 32 -9.91 -16.70 -5.48
CA ASN A 32 -10.59 -17.87 -6.04
C ASN A 32 -11.90 -18.25 -5.29
N GLY A 33 -12.24 -17.56 -4.20
CA GLY A 33 -13.41 -17.81 -3.37
C GLY A 33 -13.20 -18.80 -2.22
N ASP A 34 -12.01 -19.39 -2.08
CA ASP A 34 -11.71 -20.27 -0.96
C ASP A 34 -11.70 -19.50 0.36
N LYS A 35 -12.23 -20.12 1.41
CA LYS A 35 -12.31 -19.50 2.74
C LYS A 35 -10.92 -19.38 3.38
N ILE A 36 -10.66 -18.20 3.93
CA ILE A 36 -9.55 -17.93 4.84
C ILE A 36 -10.01 -18.23 6.26
N VAL A 37 -9.39 -19.24 6.88
CA VAL A 37 -9.65 -19.66 8.26
C VAL A 37 -8.61 -18.97 9.15
N GLU A 38 -9.08 -18.32 10.20
CA GLU A 38 -8.20 -17.61 11.13
C GLU A 38 -7.30 -18.61 11.87
N PHE A 39 -6.02 -18.26 12.02
CA PHE A 39 -4.94 -19.07 12.60
C PHE A 39 -4.50 -20.31 11.81
N ASP A 40 -5.16 -20.63 10.70
CA ASP A 40 -4.65 -21.67 9.80
C ASP A 40 -3.39 -21.19 9.06
N SER A 41 -2.54 -22.15 8.70
CA SER A 41 -1.30 -21.89 7.97
C SER A 41 -1.52 -21.97 6.47
N TYR A 42 -1.16 -20.91 5.76
CA TYR A 42 -1.17 -20.83 4.30
C TYR A 42 0.23 -20.59 3.77
N TRP A 43 0.45 -21.02 2.52
CA TRP A 43 1.72 -20.90 1.83
C TRP A 43 1.53 -20.06 0.58
N PHE A 44 2.20 -18.91 0.53
CA PHE A 44 2.14 -17.99 -0.59
C PHE A 44 3.46 -18.07 -1.34
N LYS A 45 3.39 -18.28 -2.65
CA LYS A 45 4.58 -18.22 -3.50
C LYS A 45 5.09 -16.78 -3.50
N CYS A 46 6.40 -16.61 -3.32
CA CYS A 46 7.05 -15.31 -3.41
C CYS A 46 7.23 -14.95 -4.88
N GLU A 47 6.48 -13.96 -5.34
CA GLU A 47 6.49 -13.51 -6.74
C GLU A 47 7.01 -12.07 -6.84
N PRO A 48 7.66 -11.69 -7.96
CA PRO A 48 8.12 -10.32 -8.16
C PRO A 48 6.96 -9.32 -8.06
N ILE A 49 7.20 -8.19 -7.38
CA ILE A 49 6.22 -7.11 -7.30
C ILE A 49 6.06 -6.48 -8.68
N ILE A 50 4.81 -6.34 -9.14
CA ILE A 50 4.49 -5.65 -10.38
C ILE A 50 4.35 -4.16 -10.08
N TRP A 51 5.09 -3.35 -10.84
CA TRP A 51 5.16 -1.90 -10.68
C TRP A 51 4.61 -1.19 -11.91
N ARG A 52 3.81 -0.16 -11.67
CA ARG A 52 3.39 0.82 -12.68
C ARG A 52 4.28 2.05 -12.58
N ILE A 53 4.86 2.47 -13.69
CA ILE A 53 5.61 3.74 -13.74
C ILE A 53 4.61 4.90 -13.79
N LEU A 54 4.71 5.82 -12.82
CA LEU A 54 3.89 7.02 -12.72
C LEU A 54 4.55 8.21 -13.41
N ALA A 55 5.86 8.37 -13.24
CA ALA A 55 6.60 9.47 -13.85
C ALA A 55 8.09 9.15 -13.96
N GLU A 56 8.73 9.77 -14.95
CA GLU A 56 10.18 9.89 -15.00
C GLU A 56 10.61 11.06 -14.09
N LYS A 57 11.62 10.82 -13.26
CA LYS A 57 12.32 11.82 -12.44
C LYS A 57 13.75 11.98 -12.96
N ASP A 58 14.48 12.95 -12.43
CA ASP A 58 15.87 13.20 -12.88
C ASP A 58 16.76 11.97 -12.63
N ASP A 59 16.59 11.32 -11.49
CA ASP A 59 17.42 10.22 -10.98
C ASP A 59 16.83 8.82 -11.22
N GLY A 60 15.56 8.73 -11.64
CA GLY A 60 14.87 7.45 -11.73
C GLY A 60 13.47 7.52 -12.30
N TYR A 61 12.69 6.49 -11.97
CA TYR A 61 11.27 6.38 -12.28
C TYR A 61 10.49 6.25 -10.98
N LEU A 62 9.53 7.14 -10.76
CA LEU A 62 8.55 6.97 -9.70
C LEU A 62 7.63 5.81 -10.10
N ALA A 63 7.56 4.78 -9.28
CA ALA A 63 6.80 3.59 -9.52
C ALA A 63 5.81 3.34 -8.36
N PHE A 64 4.68 2.72 -8.68
CA PHE A 64 3.60 2.41 -7.74
C PHE A 64 3.16 0.96 -7.91
N SER A 65 2.97 0.25 -6.81
CA SER A 65 2.61 -1.17 -6.86
C SER A 65 1.27 -1.34 -7.56
N GLU A 66 1.19 -2.32 -8.46
CA GLU A 66 -0.04 -2.57 -9.20
C GLU A 66 -1.16 -2.99 -8.23
N TYR A 67 -0.82 -3.82 -7.23
CA TYR A 67 -1.75 -4.36 -6.23
C TYR A 67 -1.53 -3.81 -4.83
N VAL A 68 -2.53 -4.02 -3.96
CA VAL A 68 -2.32 -3.99 -2.51
C VAL A 68 -1.55 -5.25 -2.10
N LEU A 69 -0.40 -5.02 -1.44
CA LEU A 69 0.54 -6.08 -1.11
C LEU A 69 0.50 -6.49 0.37
N GLU A 70 -0.01 -5.63 1.24
CA GLU A 70 0.06 -5.83 2.70
C GLU A 70 -1.10 -5.14 3.44
N SER A 71 -1.27 -5.46 4.71
CA SER A 71 -2.15 -4.80 5.68
C SER A 71 -1.38 -4.44 6.94
N HIS A 72 -1.31 -3.14 7.23
CA HIS A 72 -0.59 -2.64 8.39
C HIS A 72 -1.33 -1.47 9.04
N VAL A 73 -1.19 -1.30 10.35
CA VAL A 73 -1.68 -0.10 11.04
C VAL A 73 -0.88 1.11 10.57
N PHE A 74 -1.53 2.26 10.37
CA PHE A 74 -0.80 3.47 10.01
C PHE A 74 0.14 3.87 11.15
N ASN A 75 -0.43 4.00 12.35
CA ASN A 75 0.34 4.21 13.57
C ASN A 75 -0.26 3.42 14.74
N SER A 76 0.55 3.13 15.76
CA SER A 76 0.07 2.46 16.97
C SER A 76 -0.76 3.38 17.89
N ASN A 77 -0.78 4.68 17.60
CA ASN A 77 -1.55 5.70 18.31
C ASN A 77 -2.44 6.49 17.34
N THR A 78 -3.15 7.50 17.82
CA THR A 78 -4.08 8.32 17.02
C THR A 78 -3.39 9.44 16.22
N TRP A 79 -2.06 9.49 16.18
CA TRP A 79 -1.31 10.48 15.43
C TRP A 79 -1.08 10.00 13.99
N ASN A 80 -1.36 10.89 13.06
CA ASN A 80 -1.27 10.71 11.60
C ASN A 80 -0.01 11.35 10.97
N ASP A 81 1.07 11.55 11.74
CA ASP A 81 2.35 12.03 11.23
C ASP A 81 3.09 10.85 10.61
N TYR A 82 3.16 10.84 9.28
CA TYR A 82 3.84 9.80 8.53
C TYR A 82 5.33 9.70 8.88
N SER A 83 6.00 10.83 9.16
CA SER A 83 7.45 10.87 9.42
C SER A 83 7.86 10.05 10.65
N GLN A 84 6.96 9.99 11.65
CA GLN A 84 7.12 9.25 12.90
C GLN A 84 6.22 8.02 13.00
N SER A 85 5.55 7.64 11.91
CA SER A 85 4.56 6.55 11.92
C SER A 85 5.21 5.17 12.00
N SER A 86 4.52 4.22 12.64
CA SER A 86 4.93 2.82 12.63
C SER A 86 4.93 2.22 11.23
N ILE A 87 4.01 2.64 10.35
CA ILE A 87 3.98 2.15 8.97
C ILE A 87 5.24 2.54 8.20
N ARG A 88 5.73 3.79 8.31
CA ARG A 88 6.97 4.20 7.65
C ARG A 88 8.16 3.35 8.09
N THR A 89 8.25 3.07 9.39
CA THR A 89 9.30 2.23 9.98
C THR A 89 9.22 0.81 9.40
N TYR A 90 8.03 0.21 9.41
CA TYR A 90 7.80 -1.11 8.82
C TYR A 90 8.20 -1.16 7.34
N LEU A 91 7.79 -0.16 6.54
CA LEU A 91 8.07 -0.11 5.11
C LEU A 91 9.58 -0.06 4.79
N ASN A 92 10.33 0.76 5.51
CA ASN A 92 11.74 1.00 5.21
C ASN A 92 12.69 0.04 5.93
N MET A 93 12.22 -0.73 6.91
CA MET A 93 13.06 -1.68 7.66
C MET A 93 12.64 -3.14 7.44
N GLU A 94 11.38 -3.48 7.66
CA GLU A 94 10.94 -4.87 7.61
C GLU A 94 10.54 -5.26 6.19
N PHE A 95 9.58 -4.53 5.61
CA PHE A 95 9.09 -4.80 4.27
C PHE A 95 10.23 -4.73 3.23
N PHE A 96 11.03 -3.66 3.24
CA PHE A 96 12.11 -3.50 2.25
C PHE A 96 13.11 -4.66 2.27
N ASN A 97 13.53 -5.10 3.46
CA ASN A 97 14.52 -6.17 3.60
C ASN A 97 13.95 -7.57 3.28
N ILE A 98 12.62 -7.73 3.31
CA ILE A 98 11.95 -8.97 2.91
C ILE A 98 11.66 -8.95 1.40
N ALA A 99 11.18 -7.83 0.87
CA ALA A 99 10.66 -7.71 -0.48
C ALA A 99 11.75 -7.58 -1.56
N PHE A 100 12.90 -7.02 -1.21
CA PHE A 100 14.00 -6.80 -2.14
C PHE A 100 15.23 -7.59 -1.71
N SER A 101 15.81 -8.33 -2.65
CA SER A 101 17.17 -8.84 -2.47
C SER A 101 18.16 -7.68 -2.36
N LYS A 102 19.37 -7.97 -1.88
CA LYS A 102 20.44 -6.97 -1.81
C LYS A 102 20.67 -6.29 -3.17
N ASP A 103 20.75 -7.07 -4.24
CA ASP A 103 21.03 -6.57 -5.59
C ASP A 103 19.87 -5.73 -6.13
N GLU A 104 18.61 -6.15 -5.92
CA GLU A 104 17.43 -5.35 -6.29
C GLU A 104 17.35 -4.06 -5.48
N GLY A 105 17.69 -4.12 -4.19
CA GLY A 105 17.69 -2.97 -3.28
C GLY A 105 18.70 -1.89 -3.64
N GLU A 106 19.72 -2.20 -4.46
CA GLU A 106 20.67 -1.21 -5.02
C GLU A 106 20.04 -0.36 -6.15
N TYR A 107 18.95 -0.84 -6.76
CA TYR A 107 18.18 -0.08 -7.76
C TYR A 107 17.10 0.79 -7.16
N VAL A 108 16.75 0.61 -5.88
CA VAL A 108 15.77 1.43 -5.18
C VAL A 108 16.46 2.65 -4.56
N LEU A 109 16.06 3.84 -5.01
CA LEU A 109 16.62 5.11 -4.56
C LEU A 109 15.93 5.63 -3.29
N GLU A 110 16.69 6.31 -2.44
CA GLU A 110 16.11 7.14 -1.39
C GLU A 110 15.44 8.35 -2.02
N THR A 111 14.15 8.53 -1.71
CA THR A 111 13.32 9.61 -2.25
C THR A 111 13.03 10.62 -1.15
N LEU A 112 13.19 11.91 -1.46
CA LEU A 112 12.72 12.97 -0.57
C LEU A 112 11.19 13.01 -0.60
N VAL A 113 10.57 12.64 0.50
CA VAL A 113 9.12 12.60 0.69
C VAL A 113 8.68 13.86 1.43
N ASP A 114 7.88 14.69 0.75
CA ASP A 114 7.37 15.97 1.26
C ASP A 114 6.13 15.79 2.13
N ASN A 115 6.26 15.78 3.45
CA ASN A 115 5.15 15.59 4.41
C ASN A 115 4.49 16.91 4.85
N SER A 116 4.66 17.98 4.08
CA SER A 116 3.99 19.25 4.33
C SER A 116 2.47 19.15 4.17
N ALA A 117 1.76 20.09 4.79
CA ALA A 117 0.32 20.24 4.70
C ALA A 117 -0.13 20.46 3.24
N ALA A 118 0.73 21.01 2.38
CA ALA A 118 0.47 21.20 0.96
C ALA A 118 0.17 19.88 0.22
N THR A 119 0.68 18.75 0.72
CA THR A 119 0.44 17.43 0.12
C THR A 119 -0.88 16.79 0.55
N THR A 120 -1.69 17.48 1.37
CA THR A 120 -2.97 16.98 1.89
C THR A 120 -4.18 17.49 1.11
N ALA A 121 -5.37 16.98 1.44
CA ALA A 121 -6.64 17.45 0.88
C ALA A 121 -7.04 18.85 1.38
N SER A 122 -6.56 19.24 2.56
CA SER A 122 -6.95 20.47 3.24
C SER A 122 -5.74 21.11 3.92
N PRO A 123 -4.83 21.73 3.15
CA PRO A 123 -3.57 22.28 3.68
C PRO A 123 -3.76 23.28 4.83
N SER A 124 -4.89 23.99 4.88
CA SER A 124 -5.18 24.95 5.96
C SER A 124 -5.60 24.29 7.29
N MET A 125 -5.90 22.99 7.29
CA MET A 125 -6.35 22.24 8.47
C MET A 125 -5.25 21.35 9.06
N HIS A 126 -4.08 21.29 8.43
CA HIS A 126 -2.97 20.45 8.83
C HIS A 126 -1.71 21.29 8.99
N GLU A 127 -0.85 20.85 9.91
CA GLU A 127 0.48 21.42 10.08
C GLU A 127 1.47 20.70 9.16
N ASP A 128 2.60 21.34 8.91
CA ASP A 128 3.71 20.69 8.20
C ASP A 128 4.40 19.69 9.14
N PHE A 129 4.58 18.45 8.66
CA PHE A 129 5.43 17.47 9.32
C PHE A 129 6.80 17.38 8.64
N ASP A 130 7.76 16.77 9.33
CA ASP A 130 9.12 16.66 8.82
C ASP A 130 9.18 15.81 7.54
N ASN A 131 9.90 16.33 6.54
CA ASN A 131 10.20 15.57 5.33
C ASN A 131 11.12 14.40 5.63
N THR A 132 10.98 13.31 4.87
CA THR A 132 11.73 12.08 5.08
C THR A 132 12.51 11.66 3.84
N LEU A 133 13.54 10.84 4.03
CA LEU A 133 14.20 10.11 2.95
C LEU A 133 13.79 8.64 3.08
N ASP A 134 13.04 8.16 2.10
CA ASP A 134 12.43 6.83 2.14
C ASP A 134 12.75 6.06 0.85
N LYS A 135 13.02 4.76 1.00
CA LYS A 135 13.13 3.83 -0.14
C LYS A 135 11.76 3.31 -0.57
N VAL A 136 10.89 3.08 0.40
CA VAL A 136 9.52 2.62 0.21
C VAL A 136 8.60 3.57 0.96
N PHE A 137 7.60 4.11 0.27
CA PHE A 137 6.70 5.10 0.83
C PHE A 137 5.27 4.93 0.33
N LEU A 138 4.34 5.63 0.98
CA LEU A 138 2.97 5.77 0.51
C LEU A 138 2.86 7.03 -0.34
N LEU A 139 2.03 7.02 -1.39
CA LEU A 139 1.70 8.26 -2.09
C LEU A 139 0.90 9.20 -1.17
N SER A 140 1.01 10.51 -1.40
CA SER A 140 0.15 11.50 -0.74
C SER A 140 -1.22 11.60 -1.40
N TYR A 141 -2.10 12.38 -0.78
CA TYR A 141 -3.35 12.81 -1.39
C TYR A 141 -3.09 13.52 -2.74
N GLN A 142 -2.16 14.47 -2.78
CA GLN A 142 -1.87 15.24 -4.00
C GLN A 142 -1.26 14.37 -5.11
N ASP A 143 -0.41 13.41 -4.77
CA ASP A 143 0.12 12.44 -5.74
C ASP A 143 -1.01 11.66 -6.40
N LEU A 144 -2.03 11.28 -5.61
CA LEU A 144 -3.14 10.48 -6.11
C LEU A 144 -4.14 11.29 -6.94
N ILE A 145 -4.15 12.62 -6.92
CA ILE A 145 -4.93 13.50 -7.83
C ILE A 145 -4.09 14.13 -8.95
N ASN A 146 -2.86 13.66 -9.13
CA ASN A 146 -2.00 14.17 -10.19
C ASN A 146 -2.33 13.51 -11.55
N GLU A 147 -2.84 14.31 -12.49
CA GLU A 147 -3.15 13.86 -13.86
C GLU A 147 -1.90 13.45 -14.64
N GLU A 148 -0.72 14.00 -14.32
CA GLU A 148 0.55 13.59 -14.94
C GLU A 148 0.94 12.15 -14.56
N TYR A 149 0.49 11.67 -13.41
CA TYR A 149 0.66 10.28 -12.98
C TYR A 149 -0.45 9.36 -13.53
N GLY A 150 -1.37 9.90 -14.35
CA GLY A 150 -2.48 9.18 -14.94
C GLY A 150 -3.67 8.99 -14.00
N PHE A 151 -3.78 9.75 -12.91
CA PHE A 151 -4.94 9.74 -12.03
C PHE A 151 -5.95 10.84 -12.37
N SER A 152 -7.20 10.74 -11.91
CA SER A 152 -8.19 11.80 -12.10
C SER A 152 -7.89 13.00 -11.19
N SER A 153 -8.05 14.24 -11.66
CA SER A 153 -8.02 15.41 -10.76
C SER A 153 -9.27 15.53 -9.86
N GLU A 154 -10.32 14.72 -10.11
CA GLU A 154 -11.55 14.79 -9.34
C GLU A 154 -11.39 14.26 -7.89
N ASN A 155 -11.86 15.08 -6.95
CA ASN A 155 -12.01 14.72 -5.55
C ASN A 155 -13.31 13.94 -5.35
N GLY A 156 -13.22 12.62 -5.21
CA GLY A 156 -14.36 11.77 -4.90
C GLY A 156 -14.56 10.62 -5.88
N PRO A 157 -15.64 9.83 -5.72
CA PRO A 157 -15.85 8.61 -6.46
C PRO A 157 -15.88 8.95 -7.92
N ASP A 158 -14.96 8.38 -8.68
CA ASP A 158 -15.04 8.40 -10.13
C ASP A 158 -16.39 7.80 -10.56
N LYS A 159 -17.34 8.68 -10.88
CA LYS A 159 -18.71 8.31 -11.24
C LYS A 159 -18.79 7.76 -12.66
N ASN A 160 -17.69 7.77 -13.40
CA ASN A 160 -17.65 7.51 -14.84
C ASN A 160 -16.70 6.37 -15.23
N GLY A 161 -16.07 5.67 -14.28
CA GLY A 161 -15.12 4.59 -14.54
C GLY A 161 -13.82 5.03 -15.23
N LYS A 162 -13.45 6.30 -15.13
CA LYS A 162 -12.25 6.92 -15.69
C LYS A 162 -11.00 6.86 -14.81
N ASP A 163 -11.11 6.57 -13.52
CA ASP A 163 -9.98 6.46 -12.58
C ASP A 163 -9.70 5.00 -12.20
N THR A 164 -9.42 4.21 -13.23
CA THR A 164 -8.82 2.87 -13.07
C THR A 164 -7.40 2.92 -12.50
N GLY A 165 -6.86 4.13 -12.28
CA GLY A 165 -5.52 4.35 -11.73
C GLY A 165 -5.44 3.98 -10.25
N ARG A 166 -6.42 4.45 -9.49
CA ARG A 166 -6.46 4.31 -8.03
C ARG A 166 -7.06 2.99 -7.57
N GLY A 167 -8.10 2.50 -8.25
CA GLY A 167 -8.73 1.21 -7.89
C GLY A 167 -7.79 0.04 -8.17
N THR A 168 -7.59 -0.83 -7.19
CA THR A 168 -6.78 -2.04 -7.38
C THR A 168 -7.21 -3.20 -6.50
N SER A 169 -6.98 -4.43 -6.98
CA SER A 169 -7.20 -5.67 -6.27
C SER A 169 -6.24 -5.87 -5.09
N VAL A 170 -6.73 -6.64 -4.12
CA VAL A 170 -5.97 -7.08 -2.94
C VAL A 170 -5.44 -8.48 -3.16
N THR A 171 -4.12 -8.65 -3.02
CA THR A 171 -3.46 -9.95 -3.11
C THR A 171 -3.94 -10.91 -2.03
N ASP A 172 -3.94 -12.21 -2.32
CA ASP A 172 -4.36 -13.24 -1.36
C ASP A 172 -3.52 -13.25 -0.08
N TYR A 173 -2.23 -12.98 -0.21
CA TYR A 173 -1.34 -12.78 0.94
C TYR A 173 -1.85 -11.63 1.82
N ALA A 174 -2.11 -10.45 1.24
CA ALA A 174 -2.62 -9.29 1.96
C ALA A 174 -3.98 -9.59 2.63
N ARG A 175 -4.89 -10.29 1.94
CA ARG A 175 -6.18 -10.74 2.52
C ARG A 175 -5.98 -11.62 3.75
N ALA A 176 -5.02 -12.55 3.69
CA ALA A 176 -4.71 -13.45 4.80
C ALA A 176 -4.13 -12.73 6.02
N VAL A 177 -3.49 -11.57 5.85
CA VAL A 177 -2.90 -10.76 6.95
C VAL A 177 -3.77 -9.55 7.32
N GLY A 178 -5.01 -9.51 6.86
CA GLY A 178 -6.03 -8.58 7.37
C GLY A 178 -6.37 -7.41 6.45
N ALA A 179 -5.99 -7.45 5.18
CA ALA A 179 -6.39 -6.44 4.22
C ALA A 179 -7.90 -6.49 3.96
N SER A 180 -8.52 -5.32 3.95
CA SER A 180 -9.93 -5.12 3.59
C SER A 180 -10.10 -5.15 2.07
N PHE A 181 -11.22 -5.63 1.57
CA PHE A 181 -11.58 -5.50 0.15
C PHE A 181 -13.09 -5.35 0.00
N ALA A 182 -13.49 -4.63 -1.05
CA ALA A 182 -14.89 -4.48 -1.45
C ALA A 182 -15.35 -5.72 -2.25
N SER A 183 -16.65 -5.80 -2.54
CA SER A 183 -17.25 -6.91 -3.29
C SER A 183 -16.66 -7.14 -4.68
N ASN A 184 -16.10 -6.10 -5.30
CA ASN A 184 -15.39 -6.18 -6.58
C ASN A 184 -13.91 -6.61 -6.45
N GLY A 185 -13.46 -6.97 -5.25
CA GLY A 185 -12.09 -7.39 -4.95
C GLY A 185 -11.10 -6.25 -4.70
N TYR A 186 -11.52 -4.99 -4.81
CA TYR A 186 -10.62 -3.84 -4.68
C TYR A 186 -10.42 -3.43 -3.22
N GLY A 187 -9.21 -2.97 -2.91
CA GLY A 187 -8.80 -2.61 -1.56
C GLY A 187 -8.77 -1.11 -1.29
N THR A 188 -9.12 -0.73 -0.06
CA THR A 188 -8.93 0.65 0.42
C THR A 188 -7.56 0.80 1.08
N TYR A 189 -6.71 1.73 0.65
CA TYR A 189 -5.31 1.82 1.12
C TYR A 189 -4.94 3.18 1.71
N TRP A 190 -3.92 3.15 2.57
CA TRP A 190 -3.37 4.34 3.21
C TRP A 190 -2.71 5.29 2.22
N THR A 191 -2.81 6.58 2.50
CA THR A 191 -1.90 7.59 1.96
C THR A 191 -1.05 8.13 3.11
N ARG A 192 0.10 8.75 2.81
CA ARG A 192 0.91 9.42 3.84
C ARG A 192 0.33 10.74 4.33
N SER A 193 -0.70 11.28 3.67
CA SER A 193 -1.33 12.54 4.08
C SER A 193 -2.23 12.32 5.30
N PRO A 194 -2.14 13.19 6.32
CA PRO A 194 -3.05 13.22 7.47
C PRO A 194 -4.52 13.06 7.08
N GLU A 195 -5.25 12.25 7.87
CA GLU A 195 -6.70 12.03 7.69
C GLU A 195 -7.06 11.77 6.22
N SER A 196 -6.34 10.84 5.57
CA SER A 196 -6.69 10.45 4.22
C SER A 196 -6.37 8.98 3.94
N SER A 197 -7.31 8.35 3.24
CA SER A 197 -7.23 6.99 2.74
C SER A 197 -8.03 6.91 1.45
N MET A 198 -7.63 6.02 0.54
CA MET A 198 -8.35 5.78 -0.70
C MET A 198 -9.39 4.68 -0.50
N TYR A 199 -10.66 4.94 -0.80
CA TYR A 199 -11.75 3.98 -0.78
C TYR A 199 -12.18 3.61 -2.19
N VAL A 200 -12.55 2.36 -2.41
CA VAL A 200 -13.15 1.92 -3.67
C VAL A 200 -14.56 1.43 -3.40
N TYR A 201 -15.54 1.97 -4.12
CA TYR A 201 -16.94 1.55 -4.10
C TYR A 201 -17.38 1.20 -5.52
N ASP A 202 -17.89 -0.01 -5.72
CA ASP A 202 -18.63 -0.49 -6.91
C ASP A 202 -18.56 0.40 -8.18
N GLY A 203 -17.36 0.52 -8.76
CA GLY A 203 -17.11 1.27 -10.01
C GLY A 203 -16.49 2.67 -9.88
N GLY A 204 -16.22 3.16 -8.67
CA GLY A 204 -15.60 4.46 -8.39
C GLY A 204 -14.69 4.44 -7.16
N VAL A 205 -13.88 5.50 -7.00
CA VAL A 205 -12.80 5.58 -6.00
C VAL A 205 -12.84 6.93 -5.28
N THR A 206 -13.01 6.97 -3.95
CA THR A 206 -13.02 8.21 -3.13
C THR A 206 -11.77 8.33 -2.27
N MET A 207 -11.45 9.53 -1.83
CA MET A 207 -10.49 9.73 -0.74
C MET A 207 -11.24 10.27 0.48
N GLU A 208 -11.18 9.57 1.61
CA GLU A 208 -11.77 10.08 2.86
C GLU A 208 -10.80 9.94 4.03
N GLY A 209 -10.96 10.82 5.01
CA GLY A 209 -10.21 10.77 6.26
C GLY A 209 -10.70 9.69 7.18
N LYS A 210 -9.77 8.79 7.54
CA LYS A 210 -10.02 7.68 8.44
C LYS A 210 -9.11 7.76 9.67
N SER A 211 -9.59 7.21 10.78
CA SER A 211 -8.81 7.02 12.00
C SER A 211 -7.62 6.07 11.77
N CYS A 212 -6.43 6.43 12.25
CA CYS A 212 -5.14 5.81 11.92
C CYS A 212 -4.73 4.57 12.74
N TYR A 213 -5.60 4.05 13.62
CA TYR A 213 -5.28 2.98 14.57
C TYR A 213 -5.85 1.59 14.22
N SER A 214 -6.66 1.46 13.17
CA SER A 214 -7.05 0.16 12.62
C SER A 214 -6.04 -0.27 11.54
N SER A 215 -5.85 -1.58 11.33
CA SER A 215 -5.11 -2.06 10.16
C SER A 215 -5.80 -1.59 8.89
N GLY A 216 -5.00 -1.20 7.89
CA GLY A 216 -5.49 -0.81 6.58
C GLY A 216 -4.53 -1.26 5.50
N ASN A 217 -5.01 -1.25 4.27
CA ASN A 217 -4.25 -1.82 3.18
C ASN A 217 -3.07 -0.92 2.81
N VAL A 218 -2.04 -1.57 2.30
CA VAL A 218 -0.77 -0.95 1.97
C VAL A 218 -0.50 -1.12 0.48
N ARG A 219 -0.45 0.01 -0.22
CA ARG A 219 -0.07 0.13 -1.63
C ARG A 219 1.13 1.08 -1.70
N LEU A 220 2.18 0.64 -2.38
CA LEU A 220 3.52 1.16 -2.13
C LEU A 220 4.05 1.90 -3.34
N ALA A 221 4.83 2.94 -3.08
CA ALA A 221 5.62 3.65 -4.07
C ALA A 221 7.11 3.51 -3.78
N ILE A 222 7.90 3.49 -4.84
CA ILE A 222 9.36 3.51 -4.82
C ILE A 222 9.87 4.39 -5.97
N THR A 223 11.12 4.84 -5.87
CA THR A 223 11.84 5.41 -7.02
C THR A 223 12.90 4.41 -7.46
N ILE A 224 12.84 3.99 -8.73
CA ILE A 224 13.76 3.02 -9.31
C ILE A 224 14.78 3.74 -10.17
N LYS A 225 16.06 3.43 -9.98
CA LYS A 225 17.16 3.97 -10.77
C LYS A 225 17.01 3.63 -12.27
N LYS A 226 17.39 4.58 -13.14
CA LYS A 226 17.47 4.37 -14.60
C LYS A 226 18.53 3.35 -15.01
#